data_AF-A0A3B0PDG4-F1
#
_entry.id   AF-A0A3B0PDG4-F1
#
_cell.length_a   1.000
_cell.length_b   1.000
_cell.length_c   1.000
_cell.angle_alpha   90.00
_cell.angle_beta   90.00
_cell.angle_gamma   90.00
#
_symmetry.space_group_name_H-M   'P 1'
#
loop_
_entity.id
_entity.type
_entity.pdbx_description
1 polymer ?
#
loop_
_entity_poly.entity_id
_entity_poly.type
_entity_poly.pdbx_seq_one_letter_code
_entity_poly.pdbx_strand_id
1 'polypeptide(L)'
;MISNFEAYAKISDKLSSKKQLWIREALRKYPNAIYEDEFGTHMFTGYILCAIKQLKELHDYGLDYVRIDSIMIKEEDHEKVTLIYQDLINKLNNKKAVSDQLINKKYDEIAKISSPIEIASGFFGGMKEIKHLIKEEGKVKR
;
A
#
# COMPACT_ATOMS: atom_id res chain seq x y z
N MET A 1 -14.71 -8.60 13.17
CA MET A 1 -15.05 -9.32 11.91
C MET A 1 -14.46 -10.71 11.92
N ILE A 2 -13.22 -10.89 12.39
CA ILE A 2 -12.58 -12.22 12.47
C ILE A 2 -13.22 -13.04 13.59
N SER A 3 -13.24 -12.52 14.82
CA SER A 3 -13.94 -13.15 15.96
C SER A 3 -15.42 -13.42 15.67
N ASN A 4 -16.13 -12.46 15.07
CA ASN A 4 -17.53 -12.65 14.66
C ASN A 4 -17.67 -13.80 13.64
N PHE A 5 -16.75 -13.91 12.67
CA PHE A 5 -16.75 -15.01 11.70
C PHE A 5 -16.47 -16.35 12.36
N GLU A 6 -15.50 -16.42 13.28
CA GLU A 6 -15.20 -17.63 14.06
C GLU A 6 -16.42 -18.10 14.87
N ALA A 7 -17.05 -17.18 15.60
CA ALA A 7 -18.25 -17.44 16.37
C ALA A 7 -19.42 -17.94 15.50
N TYR A 8 -19.63 -17.31 14.34
CA TYR A 8 -20.65 -17.72 13.37
C TYR A 8 -20.36 -19.09 12.75
N ALA A 9 -19.12 -19.31 12.29
CA ALA A 9 -18.70 -20.52 11.61
C ALA A 9 -18.46 -21.70 12.56
N LYS A 10 -18.50 -21.47 13.88
CA LYS A 10 -18.17 -22.45 14.92
C LYS A 10 -16.78 -23.05 14.73
N ILE A 11 -15.84 -22.23 14.26
CA ILE A 11 -14.44 -22.59 14.11
C ILE A 11 -13.71 -22.13 15.38
N SER A 12 -12.82 -22.96 15.92
CA SER A 12 -11.99 -22.62 17.09
C SER A 12 -11.28 -21.28 16.92
N ASP A 13 -11.02 -20.54 18.01
CA ASP A 13 -10.34 -19.23 18.14
C ASP A 13 -8.86 -19.18 17.63
N LYS A 14 -8.57 -19.90 16.56
CA LYS A 14 -7.24 -20.05 15.98
C LYS A 14 -6.91 -18.92 15.02
N LEU A 15 -7.91 -18.29 14.39
CA LEU A 15 -7.73 -17.19 13.45
C LEU A 15 -7.54 -15.87 14.20
N SER A 16 -8.38 -15.57 15.19
CA SER A 16 -8.22 -14.37 16.05
C SER A 16 -6.89 -14.35 16.81
N SER A 17 -6.32 -15.52 17.12
CA SER A 17 -4.97 -15.61 17.72
C SER A 17 -3.81 -15.28 16.76
N LYS A 18 -4.05 -15.11 15.45
CA LYS A 18 -3.01 -14.78 14.48
C LYS A 18 -2.79 -13.28 14.42
N LYS A 19 -1.52 -12.87 14.48
CA LYS A 19 -1.10 -11.48 14.30
C LYS A 19 -1.47 -10.90 12.92
N GLN A 20 -1.53 -11.75 11.89
CA GLN A 20 -1.83 -11.34 10.53
C GLN A 20 -2.42 -12.50 9.74
N LEU A 21 -3.49 -12.21 8.99
CA LEU A 21 -4.16 -13.13 8.07
C LEU A 21 -4.11 -12.54 6.66
N TRP A 22 -4.23 -13.42 5.67
CA TRP A 22 -4.30 -13.05 4.26
C TRP A 22 -5.58 -13.64 3.66
N ILE A 23 -6.40 -12.80 3.03
CA ILE A 23 -7.59 -13.24 2.30
C ILE A 23 -7.42 -12.96 0.81
N ARG A 24 -7.83 -13.89 -0.04
CA ARG A 24 -7.76 -13.71 -1.48
C ARG A 24 -8.97 -14.38 -2.13
N GLU A 25 -9.67 -13.63 -2.98
CA GLU A 25 -10.60 -14.25 -3.93
C GLU A 25 -9.79 -15.12 -4.90
N ALA A 26 -10.28 -16.31 -5.26
CA ALA A 26 -9.54 -17.30 -6.06
C ALA A 26 -8.95 -16.76 -7.36
N LEU A 27 -9.62 -15.80 -8.02
CA LEU A 27 -9.17 -15.24 -9.29
C LEU A 27 -8.21 -14.06 -9.14
N ARG A 28 -8.07 -13.47 -7.94
CA ARG A 28 -7.25 -12.27 -7.73
C ARG A 28 -5.79 -12.64 -7.55
N LYS A 29 -4.92 -11.83 -8.14
CA LYS A 29 -3.46 -11.98 -7.97
C LYS A 29 -3.03 -11.68 -6.52
N TYR A 30 -3.43 -10.53 -5.98
CA TYR A 30 -2.92 -10.04 -4.69
C TYR A 30 -3.90 -10.31 -3.54
N PRO A 31 -3.46 -10.95 -2.43
CA PRO A 31 -4.26 -11.14 -1.22
C PRO A 31 -4.35 -9.85 -0.40
N ASN A 32 -5.48 -9.57 0.24
CA ASN A 32 -5.58 -8.51 1.25
C ASN A 32 -5.05 -9.00 2.60
N ALA A 33 -4.35 -8.14 3.33
CA ALA A 33 -3.98 -8.41 4.71
C ALA A 33 -5.17 -8.06 5.63
N ILE A 34 -5.42 -8.90 6.63
CA ILE A 34 -6.44 -8.68 7.67
C ILE A 34 -5.81 -8.96 9.03
N TYR A 35 -6.08 -8.11 10.02
CA TYR A 35 -5.87 -8.44 11.42
C TYR A 35 -6.94 -7.78 12.29
N GLU A 36 -7.09 -8.27 13.52
CA GLU A 36 -8.05 -7.74 14.50
C GLU A 36 -7.29 -7.29 15.75
N ASP A 37 -7.62 -6.10 16.25
CA ASP A 37 -7.13 -5.55 17.51
C ASP A 37 -8.33 -5.06 18.36
N GLU A 38 -8.03 -4.38 19.48
CA GLU A 38 -9.06 -3.85 20.38
C GLU A 38 -9.99 -2.80 19.74
N PHE A 39 -9.56 -2.17 18.64
CA PHE A 39 -10.33 -1.16 17.90
C PHE A 39 -11.13 -1.75 16.74
N GLY A 40 -10.97 -3.04 16.44
CA GLY A 40 -11.75 -3.76 15.45
C GLY A 40 -10.90 -4.51 14.43
N THR A 41 -11.50 -4.82 13.29
CA THR A 41 -10.81 -5.52 12.18
C THR A 41 -10.37 -4.54 11.13
N HIS A 42 -9.09 -4.62 10.76
CA HIS A 42 -8.48 -3.80 9.72
C HIS A 42 -8.24 -4.65 8.48
N MET A 43 -8.51 -4.10 7.30
CA MET A 43 -8.26 -4.75 6.02
C MET A 43 -7.43 -3.84 5.12
N PHE A 44 -6.29 -4.34 4.67
CA PHE A 44 -5.36 -3.61 3.82
C PHE A 44 -5.22 -4.29 2.47
N THR A 45 -4.90 -3.48 1.46
CA THR A 45 -4.56 -3.97 0.13
C THR A 45 -3.30 -4.83 0.17
N GLY A 46 -3.21 -5.85 -0.68
CA GLY A 46 -2.02 -6.71 -0.81
C GLY A 46 -0.78 -6.07 -1.43
N TYR A 47 -0.82 -4.76 -1.61
CA TYR A 47 0.17 -3.93 -2.26
C TYR A 47 0.16 -2.56 -1.58
N ILE A 48 1.28 -1.84 -1.64
CA ILE A 48 1.42 -0.54 -0.99
C ILE A 48 0.94 0.56 -1.93
N LEU A 49 0.23 1.55 -1.38
CA LEU A 49 -0.13 2.75 -2.11
C LEU A 49 1.02 3.77 -2.05
N CYS A 50 1.44 4.27 -3.21
CA CYS A 50 2.54 5.21 -3.34
C CYS A 50 2.13 6.40 -4.22
N ALA A 51 1.95 7.56 -3.58
CA ALA A 51 1.49 8.80 -4.22
C ALA A 51 2.63 9.66 -4.77
N ILE A 52 3.89 9.20 -4.71
CA ILE A 52 5.06 10.02 -5.09
C ILE A 52 4.98 10.54 -6.54
N LYS A 53 4.30 9.80 -7.43
CA LYS A 53 4.07 10.22 -8.82
C LYS A 53 3.19 11.47 -8.92
N GLN A 54 2.27 11.65 -7.98
CA GLN A 54 1.36 12.79 -7.90
C GLN A 54 1.86 13.87 -6.94
N LEU A 55 3.04 13.72 -6.34
CA LEU A 55 3.54 14.64 -5.32
C LEU A 55 3.58 16.10 -5.80
N LYS A 56 3.94 16.34 -7.07
CA LYS A 56 3.95 17.67 -7.65
C LYS A 56 2.55 18.26 -7.75
N GLU A 57 1.59 17.49 -8.26
CA GLU A 57 0.19 17.91 -8.36
C GLU A 57 -0.39 18.20 -6.98
N LEU A 58 -0.15 17.32 -6.01
CA LEU A 58 -0.56 17.49 -4.62
C LEU A 58 0.03 18.77 -4.00
N HIS A 59 1.30 19.06 -4.28
CA HIS A 59 1.96 20.30 -3.85
C HIS A 59 1.34 21.54 -4.51
N ASP A 60 1.10 21.50 -5.83
CA ASP A 60 0.49 22.60 -6.58
C ASP A 60 -0.96 22.89 -6.11
N TYR A 61 -1.68 21.87 -5.64
CA TYR A 61 -3.00 22.03 -5.00
C TYR A 61 -2.95 22.63 -3.59
N GLY A 62 -1.77 22.84 -3.02
CA GLY A 62 -1.60 23.44 -1.70
C GLY A 62 -1.83 22.47 -0.54
N LEU A 63 -1.58 21.17 -0.72
CA LEU A 63 -1.59 20.22 0.40
C LEU A 63 -0.42 20.50 1.37
N ASP A 64 -0.75 20.76 2.63
CA ASP A 64 0.23 21.13 3.67
C ASP A 64 1.01 19.93 4.22
N TYR A 65 0.41 18.73 4.20
CA TYR A 65 1.03 17.53 4.77
C TYR A 65 0.63 16.26 4.03
N VAL A 66 1.52 15.27 4.07
CA VAL A 66 1.29 13.90 3.61
C VAL A 66 1.55 12.95 4.77
N ARG A 67 0.59 12.08 5.08
CA ARG A 67 0.79 10.98 6.03
C ARG A 67 1.30 9.76 5.28
N ILE A 68 2.40 9.18 5.77
CA ILE A 68 2.94 7.91 5.28
C ILE A 68 2.54 6.83 6.30
N ASP A 69 1.78 5.84 5.85
CA ASP A 69 1.45 4.66 6.67
C ASP A 69 2.47 3.55 6.44
N SER A 70 3.03 3.00 7.52
CA SER A 70 4.13 2.03 7.48
C SER A 70 3.74 0.65 7.97
N ILE A 71 2.45 0.37 8.17
CA ILE A 71 2.02 -0.88 8.81
C ILE A 71 2.49 -2.16 8.10
N MET A 72 2.70 -2.08 6.78
CA MET A 72 3.17 -3.20 5.94
C MET A 72 4.68 -3.16 5.64
N ILE A 73 5.41 -2.19 6.20
CA ILE A 73 6.82 -1.93 5.89
C ILE A 73 7.63 -2.03 7.19
N LYS A 74 8.88 -2.49 7.11
CA LYS A 74 9.78 -2.50 8.26
C LYS A 74 10.17 -1.07 8.65
N GLU A 75 10.47 -0.86 9.93
CA GLU A 75 10.84 0.45 10.48
C GLU A 75 12.05 1.07 9.76
N GLU A 76 13.11 0.29 9.52
CA GLU A 76 14.32 0.72 8.81
C GLU A 76 14.07 1.18 7.35
N ASP A 77 13.01 0.68 6.73
CA ASP A 77 12.64 1.00 5.36
C ASP A 77 11.68 2.21 5.30
N HIS A 78 10.86 2.39 6.35
CA HIS A 78 10.01 3.56 6.50
C HIS A 78 10.81 4.87 6.58
N GLU A 79 11.93 4.89 7.31
CA GLU A 79 12.79 6.07 7.39
C GLU A 79 13.28 6.48 6.00
N LYS A 80 13.77 5.52 5.20
CA LYS A 80 14.27 5.78 3.83
C LYS A 80 13.17 6.37 2.94
N VAL A 81 11.96 5.80 2.99
CA VAL A 81 10.83 6.32 2.22
C VAL A 81 10.49 7.74 2.66
N THR A 82 10.46 8.01 3.96
CA THR A 82 10.18 9.34 4.52
C THR A 82 11.20 10.37 4.06
N LEU A 83 12.50 10.04 4.08
CA LEU A 83 13.57 10.89 3.59
C LEU A 83 13.44 11.20 2.08
N ILE A 84 12.99 10.22 1.28
CA ILE A 84 12.72 10.43 -0.15
C ILE A 84 11.60 11.46 -0.35
N TYR A 85 10.48 11.33 0.36
CA TYR A 85 9.38 12.31 0.28
C TYR A 85 9.84 13.69 0.76
N GLN A 86 10.55 13.75 1.89
CA GLN A 86 11.05 15.00 2.46
C GLN A 86 11.98 15.74 1.49
N ASP A 87 12.93 15.04 0.84
CA ASP A 87 13.83 15.63 -0.16
C ASP A 87 13.06 16.26 -1.33
N LEU A 88 12.05 15.56 -1.85
CA LEU A 88 11.23 16.06 -2.96
C LEU A 88 10.36 17.25 -2.54
N ILE A 89 9.69 17.17 -1.39
CA ILE A 89 8.88 18.29 -0.85
C ILE A 89 9.76 19.51 -0.62
N ASN A 90 10.96 19.35 -0.05
CA ASN A 90 11.90 20.44 0.14
C ASN A 90 12.35 21.05 -1.19
N LYS A 91 12.54 20.26 -2.24
CA LYS A 91 12.85 20.79 -3.58
C LYS A 91 11.69 21.62 -4.14
N LEU A 92 10.45 21.12 -4.01
CA LEU A 92 9.25 21.83 -4.46
C LEU A 92 9.06 23.15 -3.71
N ASN A 93 9.17 23.16 -2.37
CA ASN A 93 9.07 24.36 -1.54
C ASN A 93 10.12 25.42 -1.90
N ASN A 94 11.33 24.99 -2.24
CA ASN A 94 12.41 25.86 -2.68
C ASN A 94 12.33 26.24 -4.17
N LYS A 95 11.21 25.96 -4.85
CA LYS A 95 10.98 26.20 -6.29
C LYS A 95 12.07 25.60 -7.19
N LYS A 96 12.70 24.50 -6.75
CA LYS A 96 13.67 23.76 -7.57
C LYS A 96 12.90 22.88 -8.55
N ALA A 97 13.43 22.73 -9.75
CA ALA A 97 12.84 21.86 -10.75
C ALA A 97 12.85 20.39 -10.27
N VAL A 98 11.66 19.82 -10.11
CA VAL A 98 11.45 18.39 -9.88
C VAL A 98 10.93 17.80 -11.20
N SER A 99 11.80 17.09 -11.90
CA SER A 99 11.46 16.49 -13.20
C SER A 99 10.77 15.14 -13.04
N ASP A 100 9.98 14.75 -14.04
CA ASP A 100 9.31 13.44 -14.08
C ASP A 100 10.33 12.29 -14.04
N GLN A 101 11.53 12.49 -14.60
CA GLN A 101 12.63 11.53 -14.52
C GLN A 101 13.09 11.31 -13.06
N LEU A 102 13.20 12.38 -12.28
CA LEU A 102 13.55 12.28 -10.86
C LEU A 102 12.45 11.57 -10.08
N ILE A 103 11.19 11.92 -10.31
CA ILE A 103 10.03 11.27 -9.68
C ILE A 103 10.00 9.78 -9.99
N ASN A 104 10.17 9.38 -11.26
CA ASN A 104 10.20 7.97 -11.65
C ASN A 104 11.38 7.22 -11.02
N LYS A 105 12.57 7.84 -10.97
CA LYS A 105 13.72 7.26 -10.27
C LYS A 105 13.42 7.01 -8.78
N LYS A 106 12.77 7.96 -8.11
CA LYS A 106 12.39 7.84 -6.69
C LYS A 106 11.28 6.81 -6.47
N TYR A 107 10.33 6.72 -7.40
CA TYR A 107 9.32 5.66 -7.40
C TYR A 107 9.98 4.27 -7.48
N ASP A 108 10.95 4.07 -8.38
CA ASP A 108 11.66 2.80 -8.51
C ASP A 108 12.52 2.47 -7.28
N GLU A 109 13.09 3.50 -6.64
CA GLU A 109 13.82 3.35 -5.37
C GLU A 109 12.90 2.86 -4.25
N ILE A 110 11.70 3.45 -4.12
CA ILE A 110 10.67 3.00 -3.17
C ILE A 110 10.17 1.60 -3.51
N ALA A 111 10.00 1.26 -4.80
CA ALA A 111 9.60 -0.07 -5.22
C ALA A 111 10.60 -1.15 -4.79
N LYS A 112 11.91 -0.85 -4.86
CA LYS A 112 12.97 -1.76 -4.39
C LYS A 112 12.95 -1.90 -2.87
N ILE A 113 12.76 -0.81 -2.13
CA ILE A 113 12.63 -0.82 -0.66
C ILE A 113 11.42 -1.66 -0.24
N SER A 114 10.31 -1.54 -0.97
CA SER A 114 9.05 -2.22 -0.65
C SER A 114 9.06 -3.72 -0.98
N SER A 115 10.02 -4.18 -1.79
CA SER A 115 10.12 -5.57 -2.24
C SER A 115 10.18 -6.56 -1.06
N PRO A 116 9.42 -7.67 -1.07
CA PRO A 116 8.65 -8.22 -2.20
C PRO A 116 7.23 -7.65 -2.35
N ILE A 117 6.84 -6.66 -1.55
CA ILE A 117 5.51 -6.04 -1.62
C ILE A 117 5.48 -5.06 -2.78
N GLU A 118 4.54 -5.32 -3.67
CA GLU A 118 4.28 -4.55 -4.87
C GLU A 118 3.71 -3.17 -4.55
N ILE A 119 4.07 -2.12 -5.31
CA ILE A 119 3.55 -0.75 -5.10
C ILE A 119 2.64 -0.28 -6.24
N ALA A 120 1.60 0.49 -5.93
CA ALA A 120 0.71 1.09 -6.91
C ALA A 120 0.35 2.53 -6.52
N SER A 121 0.02 3.36 -7.51
CA SER A 121 -0.52 4.71 -7.31
C SER A 121 -1.91 4.71 -6.66
N GLY A 122 -2.66 3.61 -6.77
CA GLY A 122 -3.96 3.45 -6.13
C GLY A 122 -4.98 4.46 -6.63
N PHE A 123 -5.56 5.24 -5.71
CA PHE A 123 -6.55 6.28 -6.00
C PHE A 123 -6.01 7.37 -6.95
N PHE A 124 -4.70 7.61 -6.92
CA PHE A 124 -4.04 8.63 -7.72
C PHE A 124 -3.66 8.15 -9.13
N GLY A 125 -3.88 6.86 -9.43
CA GLY A 125 -3.55 6.25 -10.72
C GLY A 125 -4.76 6.06 -11.63
N GLY A 126 -4.49 5.68 -12.89
CA GLY A 126 -5.55 5.23 -13.78
C GLY A 126 -6.11 3.85 -13.38
N MET A 127 -7.30 3.47 -13.89
CA MET A 127 -7.90 2.15 -13.61
C MET A 127 -6.95 0.96 -13.88
N LYS A 128 -6.07 1.10 -14.89
CA LYS A 128 -5.09 0.08 -15.26
C LYS A 128 -4.01 -0.16 -14.19
N GLU A 129 -3.82 0.80 -13.28
CA GLU A 129 -2.83 0.74 -12.19
C GLU A 129 -3.44 0.15 -10.91
N ILE A 130 -4.76 -0.05 -10.86
CA ILE A 130 -5.44 -0.66 -9.71
C ILE A 130 -5.15 -2.15 -9.69
N LYS A 131 -4.20 -2.56 -8.84
CA LYS A 131 -3.76 -3.95 -8.72
C LYS A 131 -4.86 -4.92 -8.27
N HIS A 132 -5.93 -4.44 -7.62
CA HIS A 132 -7.10 -5.26 -7.30
C HIS A 132 -7.82 -5.86 -8.51
N LEU A 133 -7.71 -5.23 -9.68
CA LEU A 133 -8.36 -5.71 -10.91
C LEU A 133 -7.54 -6.79 -11.63
N ILE A 134 -6.30 -7.02 -11.18
CA ILE A 134 -5.41 -8.01 -11.79
C ILE A 134 -5.83 -9.41 -11.35
N LYS A 135 -6.20 -10.21 -12.34
CA LYS A 135 -6.52 -11.63 -12.18
C LYS A 135 -5.31 -12.49 -12.51
N GLU A 136 -5.20 -13.66 -11.88
CA GLU A 136 -4.23 -14.67 -12.33
C GLU A 136 -4.69 -15.25 -13.67
N GLU A 137 -3.80 -15.30 -14.65
CA GLU A 137 -4.06 -16.03 -15.91
C GLU A 137 -3.93 -17.53 -15.64
N GLY A 138 -5.06 -18.18 -15.30
CA GLY A 138 -5.08 -19.61 -15.03
C GLY A 138 -6.49 -20.17 -14.86
N LYS A 139 -6.80 -21.23 -15.62
CA LYS A 139 -8.12 -21.89 -15.69
C LYS A 139 -8.70 -22.13 -14.30
N VAL A 140 -9.93 -21.63 -14.10
CA VAL A 140 -10.78 -21.99 -12.96
C VAL A 140 -10.94 -23.50 -12.95
N LYS A 141 -10.16 -24.22 -12.12
CA LYS A 141 -10.52 -25.58 -11.75
C LYS A 141 -11.65 -25.46 -10.72
N ARG A 142 -12.88 -25.58 -11.22
CA ARG A 142 -14.04 -25.95 -10.41
C ARG A 142 -13.82 -27.32 -9.79
#